data_AF-A0A7V9SZ54-F1
#
_entry.id   AF-A0A7V9SZ54-F1
#
_cell.length_a   1.000
_cell.length_b   1.000
_cell.length_c   1.000
_cell.angle_alpha   90.00
_cell.angle_beta   90.00
_cell.angle_gamma   90.00
#
_symmetry.space_group_name_H-M   'P 1'
#
loop_
_entity.id
_entity.type
_entity.pdbx_description
1 polymer ?
#
loop_
_entity_poly.entity_id
_entity_poly.type
_entity_poly.pdbx_seq_one_letter_code
_entity_poly.pdbx_strand_id
1 'polypeptide(L)'
;MATGQNGESARAEIGDVNKESASSGENSFAPLVADDKADANARDVLIAPVNAKSAPALSSGQWLNSEATTLENLRGRVVLVDFWTFGCYNCRNTLPTLKKFNTAYRDKGLTIVGVH
;
A
#
# COMPACT_ATOMS: atom_id res chain seq x y z
N MET A 1 47.66 32.72 15.19
CA MET A 1 47.66 31.24 15.14
C MET A 1 46.77 30.75 16.26
N ALA A 2 45.69 30.06 15.88
CA ALA A 2 44.68 29.29 16.65
C ALA A 2 44.37 29.65 18.12
N THR A 3 43.15 30.16 18.35
CA THR A 3 42.34 29.89 19.54
C THR A 3 41.12 29.06 19.10
N GLY A 4 40.65 28.12 19.91
CA GLY A 4 39.29 27.57 19.77
C GLY A 4 39.10 26.07 20.03
N GLN A 5 38.87 25.73 21.30
CA GLN A 5 37.81 24.85 21.82
C GLN A 5 37.75 23.35 21.44
N ASN A 6 37.99 22.59 22.51
CA ASN A 6 37.61 21.22 22.83
C ASN A 6 36.15 20.89 22.46
N GLY A 7 35.93 19.69 21.91
CA GLY A 7 34.61 19.16 21.60
C GLY A 7 34.67 17.67 21.27
N GLU A 8 34.80 16.84 22.30
CA GLU A 8 34.54 15.41 22.26
C GLU A 8 33.04 15.19 22.09
N SER A 9 32.59 14.62 20.97
CA SER A 9 31.20 14.17 20.82
C SER A 9 31.13 12.97 19.88
N ALA A 10 31.11 11.80 20.52
CA ALA A 10 30.26 10.65 20.20
C ALA A 10 30.14 10.24 18.73
N ARG A 11 30.94 9.23 18.37
CA ARG A 11 30.65 8.27 17.31
C ARG A 11 29.37 7.51 17.67
N ALA A 12 28.24 7.90 17.07
CA ALA A 12 26.99 7.15 17.21
C ALA A 12 27.10 5.85 16.41
N GLU A 13 27.16 4.73 17.12
CA GLU A 13 27.00 3.39 16.56
C GLU A 13 25.55 3.22 16.10
N ILE A 14 25.37 2.84 14.84
CA ILE A 14 24.07 2.51 14.26
C ILE A 14 23.76 1.09 14.72
N GLY A 15 23.03 0.97 15.83
CA GLY A 15 22.60 -0.30 16.40
C GLY A 15 21.65 -1.07 15.48
N ASP A 16 21.76 -2.39 15.54
CA ASP A 16 20.91 -3.38 14.86
C ASP A 16 19.41 -3.18 15.15
N VAL A 17 18.62 -2.87 14.13
CA VAL A 17 17.14 -2.75 14.21
C VAL A 17 16.45 -4.10 13.94
N ASN A 18 17.16 -5.22 14.06
CA ASN A 18 16.59 -6.56 13.90
C ASN A 18 16.31 -7.20 15.25
N LYS A 19 15.26 -6.73 15.93
CA LYS A 19 14.63 -7.52 16.99
C LYS A 19 13.19 -7.07 17.25
N GLU A 20 12.24 -7.64 16.53
CA GLU A 20 10.96 -7.96 17.15
C GLU A 20 10.34 -9.20 16.50
N SER A 21 9.90 -10.07 17.38
CA SER A 21 9.70 -11.50 17.21
C SER A 21 8.50 -11.83 16.32
N ALA A 22 8.61 -12.97 15.64
CA ALA A 22 7.48 -13.68 15.07
C ALA A 22 6.39 -13.91 16.12
N SER A 23 5.17 -13.45 15.82
CA SER A 23 3.96 -13.95 16.47
C SER A 23 3.02 -14.47 15.41
N SER A 24 2.59 -15.70 15.67
CA SER A 24 1.66 -16.54 14.94
C SER A 24 0.42 -15.79 14.45
N GLY A 25 -0.08 -16.24 13.29
CA GLY A 25 -0.99 -15.46 12.48
C GLY A 25 -2.41 -15.32 13.02
N GLU A 26 -3.08 -14.31 12.48
CA GLU A 26 -4.53 -14.23 12.42
C GLU A 26 -4.91 -13.63 11.07
N ASN A 27 -5.85 -14.29 10.41
CA ASN A 27 -6.42 -13.88 9.13
C ASN A 27 -7.44 -12.78 9.41
N SER A 28 -7.00 -11.64 9.95
CA SER A 28 -7.88 -10.53 10.24
C SER A 28 -7.74 -9.49 9.15
N PHE A 29 -8.75 -9.43 8.28
CA PHE A 29 -9.29 -8.14 7.87
C PHE A 29 -9.74 -7.47 9.18
N ALA A 30 -8.78 -6.88 9.91
CA ALA A 30 -9.10 -6.08 11.07
C ALA A 30 -9.99 -4.94 10.54
N PRO A 31 -11.12 -4.65 11.20
CA PRO A 31 -11.91 -3.48 10.84
C PRO A 31 -10.96 -2.29 10.86
N LEU A 32 -11.04 -1.45 9.83
CA LEU A 32 -10.29 -0.19 9.76
C LEU A 32 -10.44 0.47 11.13
N VAL A 33 -9.34 0.56 11.87
CA VAL A 33 -9.31 1.29 13.13
C VAL A 33 -9.84 2.66 12.80
N ALA A 34 -10.97 3.02 13.40
CA ALA A 34 -11.59 4.30 13.17
C ALA A 34 -10.54 5.37 13.45
N ASP A 35 -10.23 6.18 12.44
CA ASP A 35 -9.43 7.37 12.66
C ASP A 35 -10.19 8.23 13.67
N ASP A 36 -9.59 8.55 14.81
CA ASP A 36 -10.15 9.48 15.81
C ASP A 36 -10.33 10.93 15.26
N LYS A 37 -10.05 11.11 13.96
CA LYS A 37 -10.20 12.32 13.14
C LYS A 37 -11.20 12.14 11.98
N ALA A 38 -11.90 11.01 11.89
CA ALA A 38 -12.97 10.84 10.93
C ALA A 38 -14.18 11.69 11.35
N ASP A 39 -14.71 12.47 10.42
CA ASP A 39 -16.02 13.12 10.58
C ASP A 39 -17.03 12.05 11.04
N ALA A 40 -17.74 12.30 12.15
CA ALA A 40 -18.73 11.37 12.70
C ALA A 40 -19.88 11.04 11.71
N ASN A 41 -19.95 11.75 10.57
CA ASN A 41 -20.88 11.54 9.47
C ASN A 41 -20.26 10.87 8.24
N ALA A 42 -18.93 10.71 8.19
CA ALA A 42 -18.26 9.91 7.17
C ALA A 42 -18.51 8.44 7.48
N ARG A 43 -19.53 7.87 6.84
CA ARG A 43 -19.77 6.43 6.90
C ARG A 43 -18.94 5.81 5.78
N ASP A 44 -17.99 4.95 6.13
CA ASP A 44 -17.45 3.99 5.17
C ASP A 44 -18.59 3.06 4.74
N VAL A 45 -19.25 3.41 3.64
CA VAL A 45 -20.31 2.60 3.06
C VAL A 45 -19.64 1.46 2.31
N LEU A 46 -19.41 0.36 3.02
CA LEU A 46 -19.09 -0.91 2.36
C LEU A 46 -20.35 -1.39 1.64
N ILE A 47 -20.34 -1.30 0.31
CA ILE A 47 -21.40 -1.90 -0.52
C ILE A 47 -21.24 -3.41 -0.41
N ALA A 48 -22.29 -4.09 0.10
CA ALA A 48 -22.29 -5.55 0.15
C ALA A 48 -22.06 -6.11 -1.26
N PRO A 49 -21.27 -7.19 -1.43
CA PRO A 49 -20.93 -7.71 -2.76
C PRO A 49 -22.15 -8.03 -3.64
N VAL A 50 -23.25 -8.48 -3.02
CA VAL A 50 -24.53 -8.76 -3.70
C VAL A 50 -25.20 -7.50 -4.30
N ASN A 51 -24.86 -6.33 -3.77
CA ASN A 51 -25.36 -5.03 -4.23
C ASN A 51 -24.33 -4.27 -5.08
N ALA A 52 -23.10 -4.77 -5.21
CA ALA A 52 -22.06 -4.14 -6.00
C ALA A 52 -22.28 -4.41 -7.50
N LYS A 53 -22.13 -3.37 -8.33
CA LYS A 53 -22.05 -3.56 -9.77
C LYS A 53 -20.72 -4.21 -10.13
N SER A 54 -20.71 -5.02 -11.18
CA SER A 54 -19.46 -5.53 -11.74
C SER A 54 -18.58 -4.38 -12.22
N ALA A 55 -17.28 -4.48 -11.95
CA ALA A 55 -16.30 -3.53 -12.44
C ALA A 55 -16.26 -3.54 -13.99
N PRO A 56 -16.06 -2.37 -14.63
CA PRO A 56 -15.83 -2.31 -16.07
C PRO A 56 -14.60 -3.11 -16.49
N ALA A 57 -14.59 -3.60 -17.73
CA ALA A 57 -13.42 -4.27 -18.29
C ALA A 57 -12.20 -3.32 -18.32
N LEU A 58 -11.00 -3.89 -18.14
CA LEU A 58 -9.76 -3.14 -18.33
C LEU A 58 -9.57 -2.78 -19.80
N SER A 59 -9.10 -1.57 -20.08
CA SER A 59 -8.80 -1.12 -21.44
C SER A 59 -7.59 -1.85 -22.01
N SER A 60 -7.59 -2.06 -23.32
CA SER A 60 -6.38 -2.47 -24.05
C SER A 60 -5.32 -1.38 -23.97
N GLY A 61 -4.06 -1.76 -23.76
CA GLY A 61 -2.95 -0.82 -23.66
C GLY A 61 -1.62 -1.54 -23.51
N GLN A 62 -0.55 -0.76 -23.36
CA GLN A 62 0.76 -1.31 -23.06
C GLN A 62 0.82 -1.73 -21.59
N TRP A 63 1.26 -2.97 -21.36
CA TRP A 63 1.45 -3.51 -20.01
C TRP A 63 2.93 -3.44 -19.63
N LEU A 64 3.17 -3.18 -18.35
CA LEU A 64 4.50 -3.15 -17.75
C LEU A 64 4.51 -4.12 -16.57
N ASN A 65 5.64 -4.82 -16.37
CA ASN A 65 5.85 -5.81 -15.32
C ASN A 65 4.98 -7.09 -15.43
N SER A 66 4.16 -7.22 -16.46
CA SER A 66 3.40 -8.43 -16.77
C SER A 66 3.03 -8.49 -18.25
N GLU A 67 2.57 -9.67 -18.68
CA GLU A 67 1.75 -9.81 -19.88
C GLU A 67 0.41 -9.09 -19.72
N ALA A 68 -0.26 -8.81 -20.83
CA ALA A 68 -1.60 -8.25 -20.82
C ALA A 68 -2.59 -9.18 -20.13
N THR A 69 -3.49 -8.63 -19.31
CA THR A 69 -4.50 -9.39 -18.57
C THR A 69 -5.89 -8.74 -18.61
N THR A 70 -6.89 -9.47 -18.17
CA THR A 70 -8.30 -9.03 -18.08
C THR A 70 -8.85 -9.28 -16.67
N LEU A 71 -9.99 -8.69 -16.33
CA LEU A 71 -10.61 -8.93 -15.02
C LEU A 71 -11.13 -10.36 -14.87
N GLU A 72 -11.47 -11.03 -15.96
CA GLU A 72 -11.89 -12.43 -15.98
C GLU A 72 -10.75 -13.34 -15.50
N ASN A 73 -9.53 -13.08 -15.97
CA ASN A 73 -8.33 -13.82 -15.56
C ASN A 73 -7.92 -13.54 -14.11
N LEU A 74 -8.42 -12.45 -13.51
CA LEU A 74 -8.15 -12.06 -12.13
C LEU A 74 -9.27 -12.45 -11.15
N ARG A 75 -10.28 -13.23 -11.59
CA ARG A 75 -11.34 -13.72 -10.70
C ARG A 75 -10.76 -14.57 -9.57
N GLY A 76 -11.37 -14.48 -8.38
CA GLY A 76 -10.88 -15.12 -7.16
C GLY A 76 -9.76 -14.35 -6.44
N ARG A 77 -9.28 -13.25 -7.02
CA ARG A 77 -8.34 -12.31 -6.39
C ARG A 77 -9.05 -11.03 -5.98
N VAL A 78 -8.52 -10.35 -4.96
CA VAL A 78 -8.86 -8.95 -4.70
C VAL A 78 -8.03 -8.11 -5.65
N VAL A 79 -8.67 -7.23 -6.43
CA VAL A 79 -7.99 -6.35 -7.38
C VAL A 79 -8.13 -4.91 -6.92
N LEU A 80 -6.99 -4.29 -6.59
CA LEU A 80 -6.89 -2.86 -6.31
C LEU A 80 -6.49 -2.15 -7.60
N VAL A 81 -7.33 -1.24 -8.08
CA VAL A 81 -7.03 -0.40 -9.25
C VAL A 81 -6.61 0.98 -8.74
N ASP A 82 -5.38 1.39 -9.07
CA ASP A 82 -4.79 2.68 -8.69
C ASP A 82 -4.54 3.53 -9.94
N PHE A 83 -5.21 4.67 -10.05
CA PHE A 83 -5.02 5.60 -11.15
C PHE A 83 -3.95 6.62 -10.77
N TRP A 84 -2.91 6.74 -11.60
CA TRP A 84 -1.78 7.60 -11.33
C TRP A 84 -1.31 8.30 -12.61
N THR A 85 -0.42 9.28 -12.46
CA THR A 85 0.21 9.90 -13.63
C THR A 85 1.62 10.35 -13.28
N PHE A 86 2.42 10.66 -14.30
CA PHE A 86 3.78 11.13 -14.12
C PHE A 86 3.78 12.53 -13.48
N GLY A 87 4.67 12.77 -12.51
CA GLY A 87 4.74 14.05 -11.80
C GLY A 87 3.66 14.27 -10.74
N CYS A 88 2.73 13.34 -10.53
CA CYS A 88 1.69 13.45 -9.51
C CYS A 88 2.26 13.34 -8.08
N TYR A 89 2.30 14.46 -7.35
CA TYR A 89 2.79 14.50 -5.96
C TYR A 89 1.96 13.58 -5.03
N ASN A 90 0.65 13.58 -5.17
CA ASN A 90 -0.24 12.75 -4.34
C ASN A 90 0.00 11.26 -4.58
N CYS A 91 0.14 10.85 -5.84
CA CYS A 91 0.43 9.47 -6.22
C CYS A 91 1.79 9.02 -5.66
N ARG A 92 2.80 9.89 -5.67
CA ARG A 92 4.09 9.60 -5.03
C ARG A 92 3.96 9.32 -3.53
N ASN A 93 3.03 9.98 -2.85
CA ASN A 93 2.79 9.78 -1.43
C ASN A 93 1.99 8.50 -1.12
N THR A 94 1.19 8.00 -2.07
CA THR A 94 0.45 6.72 -1.91
C THR A 94 1.32 5.50 -2.24
N LEU A 95 2.28 5.62 -3.14
CA LEU A 95 3.16 4.52 -3.58
C LEU A 95 3.83 3.72 -2.44
N PRO A 96 4.38 4.32 -1.36
CA PRO A 96 4.96 3.56 -0.25
C PRO A 96 3.95 2.62 0.41
N THR A 97 2.70 3.05 0.57
CA THR A 97 1.63 2.22 1.14
C THR A 97 1.24 1.09 0.19
N LEU A 98 1.11 1.38 -1.11
CA LEU A 98 0.84 0.35 -2.12
C LEU A 98 1.94 -0.73 -2.15
N LYS A 99 3.21 -0.33 -2.01
CA LYS A 99 4.33 -1.28 -1.89
C LYS A 99 4.18 -2.17 -0.65
N LYS A 100 3.84 -1.59 0.50
CA LYS A 100 3.60 -2.35 1.73
C LYS A 100 2.46 -3.37 1.55
N PHE A 101 1.35 -2.96 0.92
CA PHE A 101 0.22 -3.86 0.64
C PHE A 101 0.60 -4.97 -0.33
N ASN A 102 1.34 -4.67 -1.39
CA ASN A 102 1.81 -5.68 -2.32
C ASN A 102 2.67 -6.73 -1.58
N THR A 103 3.64 -6.30 -0.77
CA THR A 103 4.47 -7.22 0.02
C THR A 103 3.64 -8.07 0.98
N ALA A 104 2.66 -7.47 1.68
CA ALA A 104 1.90 -8.17 2.70
C ALA A 104 0.82 -9.13 2.16
N TYR A 105 0.26 -8.84 0.97
CA TYR A 105 -0.98 -9.49 0.51
C TYR A 105 -0.92 -10.08 -0.90
N ARG A 106 0.13 -9.87 -1.70
CA ARG A 106 0.22 -10.44 -3.07
C ARG A 106 0.03 -11.97 -3.06
N ASP A 107 0.66 -12.64 -2.11
CA ASP A 107 0.68 -14.10 -1.95
C ASP A 107 -0.61 -14.59 -1.27
N LYS A 108 -1.41 -13.68 -0.70
CA LYS A 108 -2.73 -13.93 -0.12
C LYS A 108 -3.88 -13.61 -1.08
N GLY A 109 -3.57 -13.32 -2.35
CA GLY A 109 -4.57 -13.09 -3.38
C GLY A 109 -4.86 -11.62 -3.72
N LEU A 110 -4.05 -10.66 -3.26
CA LEU A 110 -4.14 -9.27 -3.73
C LEU A 110 -3.41 -9.09 -5.08
N THR A 111 -4.05 -8.41 -6.02
CA THR A 111 -3.45 -7.89 -7.26
C THR A 111 -3.58 -6.38 -7.26
N ILE A 112 -2.49 -5.66 -7.54
CA ILE A 112 -2.54 -4.20 -7.74
C ILE A 112 -2.34 -3.93 -9.24
N VAL A 113 -3.26 -3.18 -9.84
CA VAL A 113 -3.19 -2.73 -11.24
C VAL A 113 -3.07 -1.20 -11.24
N GLY A 114 -1.93 -0.70 -11.69
CA GLY A 114 -1.69 0.74 -11.85
C GLY A 114 -2.11 1.20 -13.25
N VAL A 115 -3.09 2.10 -13.33
CA VAL A 115 -3.54 2.72 -14.58
C VAL A 115 -2.90 4.10 -14.69
N HIS A 116 -2.07 4.29 -15.73
CA HIS A 116 -1.34 5.54 -16.00
C HIS A 116 -2.03 6.38 -17.07
#